data_AF-A0A7W0KNL6-F1
#
_entry.id   AF-A0A7W0KNL6-F1
#
_cell.length_a   1.000
_cell.length_b   1.000
_cell.length_c   1.000
_cell.angle_alpha   90.00
_cell.angle_beta   90.00
_cell.angle_gamma   90.00
#
_symmetry.space_group_name_H-M   'P 1'
#
loop_
_entity.id
_entity.type
_entity.pdbx_description
1 polymer ?
#
loop_
_entity_poly.entity_id
_entity_poly.type
_entity_poly.pdbx_seq_one_letter_code
_entity_poly.pdbx_strand_id
1 'polypeptide(L)'
;MDKEVLKRRLTERCQHALDEALRAVDEAPDGQWIAASEWEVREVFQKLTADCFGQMIQGRIDRLPSASQAAFSPDGRARRVAAQGKPRRAGADGRRGD
;
A
#
# COMPACT_ATOMS: atom_id res chain seq x y z
N MET A 1 12.81 0.29 -0.02
CA MET A 1 13.17 -0.30 -1.34
C MET A 1 13.26 0.80 -2.39
N ASP A 2 14.23 0.71 -3.30
CA ASP A 2 14.36 1.65 -4.42
C ASP A 2 13.17 1.54 -5.41
N LYS A 3 12.77 2.67 -6.01
CA LYS A 3 11.59 2.73 -6.89
C LYS A 3 11.78 1.93 -8.18
N GLU A 4 12.97 1.95 -8.75
CA GLU A 4 13.26 1.23 -10.00
C GLU A 4 13.38 -0.27 -9.75
N VAL A 5 13.93 -0.67 -8.60
CA VAL A 5 13.91 -2.08 -8.16
C VAL A 5 12.47 -2.58 -7.97
N LEU A 6 11.60 -1.79 -7.33
CA LEU A 6 10.18 -2.12 -7.20
C LEU A 6 9.53 -2.26 -8.58
N LYS A 7 9.72 -1.28 -9.46
CA LYS A 7 9.13 -1.29 -10.81
C LYS A 7 9.54 -2.54 -11.58
N ARG A 8 10.83 -2.88 -11.60
CA ARG A 8 11.34 -4.08 -12.28
C ARG A 8 10.67 -5.35 -11.76
N ARG A 9 10.60 -5.51 -10.43
CA ARG A 9 9.95 -6.67 -9.80
C ARG A 9 8.47 -6.78 -10.16
N LEU A 10 7.75 -5.66 -10.19
CA LEU A 10 6.33 -5.65 -10.57
C LEU A 10 6.16 -6.01 -12.05
N THR A 11 7.03 -5.52 -12.93
CA THR A 11 7.03 -5.88 -14.35
C THR A 11 7.24 -7.39 -14.54
N GLU A 12 8.22 -7.98 -13.87
CA GLU A 12 8.47 -9.44 -13.91
C GLU A 12 7.22 -10.23 -13.48
N ARG A 13 6.52 -9.77 -12.43
CA ARG A 13 5.25 -10.38 -12.01
C ARG A 13 4.13 -10.25 -13.05
N CYS A 14 4.01 -9.09 -13.69
CA CYS A 14 3.02 -8.93 -14.76
C CYS A 14 3.30 -9.87 -15.93
N GLN A 15 4.57 -10.08 -16.28
CA GLN A 15 4.96 -11.03 -17.32
C GLN A 15 4.58 -12.46 -16.93
N HIS A 16 4.89 -12.89 -15.70
CA HIS A 16 4.51 -14.22 -15.22
C HIS A 16 3.00 -14.45 -15.23
N ALA A 17 2.21 -13.47 -14.78
CA ALA A 17 0.76 -13.55 -14.80
C ALA A 17 0.21 -13.59 -16.23
N LEU A 18 0.84 -12.90 -17.18
CA LEU A 18 0.48 -12.98 -18.58
C LEU A 18 0.74 -14.39 -19.14
N ASP A 19 1.89 -14.99 -18.80
CA ASP A 19 2.22 -16.36 -19.23
C ASP A 19 1.24 -17.39 -18.65
N GLU A 20 0.84 -17.26 -17.39
CA GLU A 20 -0.21 -18.09 -16.78
C GLU A 20 -1.57 -17.93 -17.49
N ALA A 21 -1.97 -16.68 -17.77
CA ALA A 21 -3.23 -16.42 -18.44
C ALA A 21 -3.25 -16.96 -19.89
N LEU A 22 -2.15 -16.84 -20.62
CA LEU A 22 -2.00 -17.41 -21.96
C LEU A 22 -2.13 -18.93 -21.91
N ARG A 23 -1.48 -19.56 -20.94
CA ARG A 23 -1.55 -21.00 -20.74
C ARG A 23 -2.99 -21.47 -20.47
N ALA A 24 -3.75 -20.77 -19.63
CA ALA A 24 -5.15 -21.11 -19.37
C ALA A 24 -6.02 -21.06 -20.63
N VAL A 25 -5.73 -20.13 -21.55
CA VAL A 25 -6.40 -20.04 -22.85
C VAL A 25 -5.95 -21.18 -23.79
N ASP A 26 -4.66 -21.49 -23.82
CA ASP A 26 -4.11 -22.56 -24.68
C ASP A 26 -4.58 -23.96 -24.26
N GLU A 27 -4.81 -24.19 -22.96
CA GLU A 27 -5.32 -25.46 -22.44
C GLU A 27 -6.86 -25.61 -22.60
N ALA A 28 -7.56 -24.53 -22.95
CA ALA A 28 -9.00 -24.58 -23.12
C ALA A 28 -9.41 -25.36 -24.38
N PRO A 29 -10.50 -26.17 -24.34
CA PRO A 29 -10.95 -26.94 -25.49
C PRO A 29 -11.32 -26.05 -26.68
N ASP A 30 -11.07 -26.55 -27.89
CA ASP A 30 -11.46 -25.87 -29.12
C ASP A 30 -12.95 -25.52 -29.13
N GLY A 31 -13.25 -24.26 -29.42
CA GLY A 31 -14.61 -23.72 -29.37
C GLY A 31 -15.12 -23.35 -27.98
N GLN A 32 -14.34 -23.57 -26.91
CA GLN A 32 -14.68 -23.18 -25.53
C GLN A 32 -13.63 -22.26 -24.87
N TRP A 33 -12.71 -21.67 -25.63
CA TRP A 33 -11.62 -20.85 -25.10
C TRP A 33 -12.05 -19.82 -24.05
N ILE A 34 -13.18 -19.13 -24.27
CA ILE A 34 -13.69 -18.15 -23.31
C ILE A 34 -14.28 -18.85 -22.07
N ALA A 35 -15.28 -19.71 -22.26
CA ALA A 35 -16.02 -20.30 -21.15
C ALA A 35 -15.14 -21.17 -20.23
N ALA A 36 -14.14 -21.85 -20.80
CA ALA A 36 -13.25 -22.73 -20.05
C ALA A 36 -12.10 -21.98 -19.36
N SER A 37 -11.60 -20.87 -19.91
CA SER A 37 -10.44 -20.14 -19.35
C SER A 37 -10.81 -18.87 -18.56
N GLU A 38 -12.01 -18.29 -18.75
CA GLU A 38 -12.35 -16.95 -18.24
C GLU A 38 -12.12 -16.82 -16.72
N TRP A 39 -12.56 -17.80 -15.94
CA TRP A 39 -12.45 -17.74 -14.49
C TRP A 39 -11.01 -17.82 -14.00
N GLU A 40 -10.20 -18.69 -14.63
CA GLU A 40 -8.78 -18.82 -14.30
C GLU A 40 -8.01 -17.55 -14.65
N VAL A 41 -8.22 -17.01 -15.86
CA VAL A 41 -7.62 -15.74 -16.30
C VAL A 41 -8.00 -14.60 -15.34
N ARG A 42 -9.28 -14.52 -14.94
CA ARG A 42 -9.75 -13.52 -13.97
C ARG A 42 -9.06 -13.67 -12.62
N GLU A 43 -8.91 -14.89 -12.12
CA GLU A 43 -8.25 -15.15 -10.84
C GLU A 43 -6.78 -14.70 -10.86
N VAL A 44 -6.06 -15.06 -11.93
CA VAL A 44 -4.66 -14.65 -12.14
C VAL A 44 -4.51 -13.13 -12.06
N PHE A 45 -5.33 -12.37 -12.80
CA PHE A 45 -5.23 -10.91 -12.80
C PHE A 45 -5.75 -10.24 -11.53
N GLN A 46 -6.75 -10.81 -10.85
CA GLN A 46 -7.19 -10.33 -9.54
C GLN A 46 -6.08 -10.47 -8.49
N LYS A 47 -5.44 -11.64 -8.44
CA LYS A 47 -4.31 -11.91 -7.55
C LYS A 47 -3.14 -10.97 -7.86
N LEU A 48 -2.77 -10.84 -9.15
CA LEU A 48 -1.72 -9.91 -9.58
C LEU A 48 -1.99 -8.48 -9.10
N THR A 49 -3.23 -8.00 -9.29
CA THR A 49 -3.61 -6.63 -8.93
C THR A 49 -3.49 -6.41 -7.43
N ALA A 50 -4.03 -7.33 -6.62
CA ALA A 50 -3.97 -7.25 -5.16
C ALA A 50 -2.51 -7.22 -4.66
N ASP A 51 -1.69 -8.11 -5.20
CA ASP A 51 -0.29 -8.27 -4.85
C ASP A 51 0.56 -7.04 -5.23
N CYS A 52 0.41 -6.56 -6.47
CA CYS A 52 1.12 -5.39 -6.97
C CYS A 52 0.73 -4.15 -6.16
N PHE A 53 -0.57 -3.97 -5.89
CA PHE A 53 -1.06 -2.86 -5.09
C PHE A 53 -0.49 -2.91 -3.66
N GLY A 54 -0.54 -4.07 -3.01
CA GLY A 54 0.05 -4.26 -1.68
C GLY A 54 1.54 -3.89 -1.64
N GLN A 55 2.32 -4.33 -2.61
CA GLN A 55 3.75 -4.00 -2.69
C GLN A 55 4.01 -2.51 -2.98
N MET A 56 3.18 -1.86 -3.80
CA MET A 56 3.29 -0.42 -4.03
C MET A 56 3.02 0.39 -2.75
N ILE A 57 2.01 -0.02 -1.98
CA ILE A 57 1.70 0.58 -0.68
C ILE A 57 2.83 0.34 0.31
N GLN A 58 3.32 -0.89 0.43
CA GLN A 58 4.43 -1.20 1.31
C GLN A 58 5.69 -0.42 0.94
N GLY A 59 6.04 -0.38 -0.36
CA GLY A 59 7.17 0.40 -0.85
C GLY A 59 7.01 1.91 -0.65
N ARG A 60 5.78 2.43 -0.53
CA ARG A 60 5.53 3.81 -0.10
C ARG A 60 5.77 3.98 1.40
N ILE A 61 5.22 3.09 2.23
CA ILE A 61 5.39 3.10 3.68
C ILE A 61 6.87 3.08 4.03
N ASP A 62 7.66 2.17 3.45
CA ASP A 62 9.09 2.03 3.70
C ASP A 62 9.92 3.29 3.38
N ARG A 63 9.41 4.16 2.49
CA ARG A 63 10.07 5.42 2.10
C ARG A 63 9.66 6.61 2.96
N LEU A 64 8.63 6.48 3.79
CA LEU A 64 8.20 7.55 4.66
C LEU A 64 9.22 7.74 5.80
N PRO A 65 9.68 8.98 6.07
CA PRO A 65 10.51 9.26 7.24
C PRO A 65 9.85 8.88 8.56
N SER A 66 8.51 8.85 8.60
CA SER A 66 7.74 8.43 9.77
C SER A 66 7.72 6.92 9.98
N ALA A 67 8.03 6.10 8.98
CA ALA A 67 8.06 4.64 9.14
C ALA A 67 9.17 4.18 10.10
N SER A 68 10.27 4.92 10.20
CA SER A 68 11.30 4.72 11.23
C SER A 68 10.88 5.21 12.62
N GLN A 69 9.90 6.11 12.72
CA GLN A 69 9.37 6.62 13.99
C GLN A 69 8.15 5.85 14.50
N ALA A 70 7.46 5.12 13.62
CA ALA A 70 6.30 4.29 13.94
C ALA A 70 6.68 2.86 14.35
N ALA A 71 7.95 2.60 14.68
CA ALA A 71 8.32 1.40 15.42
C ALA A 71 7.65 1.49 16.78
N PHE A 72 6.49 0.86 16.91
CA PHE A 72 5.81 0.65 18.17
C PHE A 72 6.83 -0.03 19.10
N SER A 73 7.38 0.73 20.05
CA SER A 73 8.28 0.17 21.05
C SER A 73 7.38 -0.42 22.14
N PRO A 74 7.29 -1.75 22.29
CA PRO A 74 6.43 -2.37 23.31
C PRO A 74 6.83 -1.93 24.74
N ASP A 75 8.05 -1.40 24.92
CA ASP A 75 8.59 -0.94 26.20
C ASP A 75 8.24 0.52 26.55
N GLY A 76 7.38 1.19 25.77
CA GLY A 76 6.75 2.46 26.18
C GLY A 76 7.66 3.70 26.21
N ARG A 77 8.92 3.65 25.76
CA ARG A 77 9.80 4.84 25.68
C ARG A 77 9.78 5.48 24.30
N ALA A 78 8.63 6.02 23.91
CA ALA A 78 8.58 7.02 22.84
C ALA A 78 9.14 8.35 23.37
N ARG A 79 10.28 8.80 22.86
CA ARG A 79 10.83 10.13 23.13
C ARG A 79 9.90 11.16 22.48
N ARG A 80 8.97 11.72 23.27
CA ARG A 80 8.09 12.81 22.83
C ARG A 80 8.94 14.04 22.52
N VAL A 81 8.89 14.52 21.29
CA VAL A 81 9.13 15.94 21.00
C VAL A 81 7.89 16.49 20.31
N ALA A 82 6.82 16.61 21.09
CA ALA A 82 5.66 17.40 20.69
C ALA A 82 5.95 18.84 21.11
N ALA A 83 6.28 19.70 20.14
CA ALA A 83 6.17 21.14 20.34
C ALA A 83 4.68 21.48 20.37
N GLN A 84 4.07 21.41 21.56
CA GLN A 84 2.72 21.92 21.80
C GLN A 84 2.73 23.43 21.54
N GLY A 85 1.96 23.86 20.53
CA GLY A 85 1.70 25.27 20.26
C GLY A 85 1.21 25.96 21.54
N LYS A 86 1.86 27.07 21.88
CA LYS A 86 1.54 27.88 23.06
C LYS A 86 0.14 28.49 22.87
N PRO A 87 -0.86 28.24 23.74
CA PRO A 87 -2.12 28.94 23.61
C PRO A 87 -1.91 30.42 23.96
N ARG A 88 -2.14 31.32 22.99
CA ARG A 88 -2.28 32.75 23.26
C ARG A 88 -3.61 32.95 23.98
N ARG A 89 -3.58 33.13 25.30
CA ARG A 89 -4.72 33.69 26.04
C ARG A 89 -4.74 35.20 25.76
N ALA A 90 -5.59 35.61 24.82
CA ALA A 90 -6.02 37.00 24.67
C ALA A 90 -7.14 37.26 25.70
N GLY A 91 -7.02 38.36 26.43
CA GLY A 91 -7.83 38.66 27.61
C GLY A 91 -9.27 39.06 27.31
N ALA A 92 -10.11 38.89 28.33
CA ALA A 92 -11.37 39.60 28.49
C ALA A 92 -11.39 40.16 29.91
N ASP A 93 -11.15 41.47 29.98
CA ASP A 93 -11.27 42.34 31.15
C ASP A 93 -12.74 42.39 31.58
N GLY A 94 -13.05 41.77 32.72
CA GLY A 94 -14.34 41.87 33.39
C GLY A 94 -14.11 42.54 34.74
N ARG A 95 -14.17 43.87 34.76
CA ARG A 95 -14.11 44.67 35.98
C ARG A 95 -15.14 44.19 37.00
N ARG A 96 -14.64 43.96 38.22
CA ARG A 96 -15.40 43.80 39.46
C ARG A 96 -15.56 45.19 40.07
N GLY A 97 -16.78 45.59 40.40
CA GLY A 97 -17.09 46.78 41.18
C GLY A 97 -18.54 46.73 41.65
N ASP A 98 -18.74 46.98 42.94
CA ASP A 98 -19.99 47.07 43.71
C ASP A 98 -21.20 47.70 42.98
#